data_AF-A0A2H4QGB8-F1
#
_entry.id   AF-A0A2H4QGB8-F1
#
_cell.length_a   1.000
_cell.length_b   1.000
_cell.length_c   1.000
_cell.angle_alpha   90.00
_cell.angle_beta   90.00
_cell.angle_gamma   90.00
#
_symmetry.space_group_name_H-M   'P 1'
#
loop_
_entity.id
_entity.type
_entity.pdbx_description
1 polymer ?
#
loop_
_entity_poly.entity_id
_entity_poly.type
_entity_poly.pdbx_seq_one_letter_code
_entity_poly.pdbx_strand_id
1 'polypeptide(L)' 'ATPEEKLKLEDFFARNSYVAGQYDDAASYQRLNSHMNALHLGSQANRLFYLALPPTVYETVTKNIHESCMSQ' A
#
# COMPACT_ATOMS: atom_id res chain seq x y z
N ALA A 1 27.26 6.04 -7.97
CA ALA A 1 26.91 4.89 -7.12
C ALA A 1 27.90 3.77 -7.38
N THR A 2 28.42 3.14 -6.33
CA THR A 2 29.23 1.92 -6.46
C THR A 2 28.36 0.77 -7.02
N PRO A 3 28.95 -0.29 -7.59
CA PRO A 3 28.20 -1.46 -8.04
C PRO A 3 27.31 -2.07 -6.93
N GLU A 4 27.78 -2.05 -5.69
CA GLU A 4 27.03 -2.54 -4.53
C GLU A 4 25.83 -1.64 -4.19
N GLU A 5 25.99 -0.32 -4.25
CA GLU A 5 24.88 0.63 -4.07
C GLU A 5 23.81 0.47 -5.15
N LYS A 6 24.22 0.16 -6.39
CA LYS A 6 23.29 -0.10 -7.48
C LYS A 6 22.45 -1.35 -7.22
N LEU A 7 23.06 -2.44 -6.77
CA LEU A 7 22.33 -3.68 -6.43
C LEU A 7 21.33 -3.43 -5.29
N LYS A 8 21.74 -2.69 -4.25
CA LYS A 8 20.84 -2.31 -3.14
C LYS A 8 19.66 -1.47 -3.61
N LEU A 9 19.87 -0.55 -4.56
CA LEU A 9 18.79 0.24 -5.16
C LEU A 9 17.84 -0.62 -6.00
N GLU A 10 18.38 -1.55 -6.80
CA GLU A 10 17.58 -2.48 -7.60
C GLU A 10 16.70 -3.38 -6.71
N ASP A 11 17.28 -3.97 -5.67
CA ASP A 11 16.55 -4.78 -4.67
C ASP A 11 15.50 -3.95 -3.92
N PHE A 12 15.79 -2.68 -3.63
CA PHE A 12 14.85 -1.77 -3.02
C PHE A 12 13.65 -1.52 -3.95
N PHE A 13 13.89 -1.12 -5.20
CA PHE A 13 12.82 -0.87 -6.16
C PHE A 13 12.00 -2.12 -6.49
N ALA A 14 12.61 -3.31 -6.50
CA ALA A 14 11.92 -4.59 -6.68
C ALA A 14 10.88 -4.89 -5.59
N ARG A 15 11.00 -4.26 -4.40
CA ARG A 15 10.02 -4.37 -3.30
C ARG A 15 8.92 -3.32 -3.35
N ASN A 16 9.05 -2.32 -4.22
CA ASN A 16 8.07 -1.25 -4.36
C ASN A 16 7.06 -1.60 -5.45
N SER A 17 5.79 -1.27 -5.22
CA SER A 17 4.72 -1.44 -6.18
C SER A 17 3.71 -0.31 -6.02
N TYR A 18 2.96 -0.02 -7.09
CA TYR A 18 2.02 1.10 -7.14
C TYR A 18 0.64 0.63 -7.58
N VAL A 19 -0.40 1.15 -6.94
CA VAL A 19 -1.80 0.88 -7.26
C VAL A 19 -2.53 2.22 -7.40
N ALA A 20 -3.10 2.49 -8.57
CA ALA A 20 -3.91 3.68 -8.81
C ALA A 20 -5.34 3.51 -8.25
N GLY A 21 -5.89 4.57 -7.65
CA GLY A 21 -7.23 4.56 -7.08
C GLY A 21 -7.70 5.95 -6.60
N GLN A 22 -9.01 6.09 -6.36
CA GLN A 22 -9.60 7.28 -5.75
C GLN A 22 -9.80 7.07 -4.25
N TYR A 23 -9.75 8.15 -3.46
CA TYR A 23 -9.87 8.07 -2.00
C TYR A 23 -11.28 7.77 -1.49
N ASP A 24 -12.30 8.04 -2.30
CA ASP A 24 -13.72 7.86 -1.99
C ASP A 24 -14.36 6.65 -2.70
N ASP A 25 -13.59 5.87 -3.45
CA ASP A 25 -14.06 4.69 -4.18
C ASP A 25 -13.68 3.38 -3.47
N ALA A 26 -14.67 2.68 -2.93
CA ALA A 26 -14.47 1.39 -2.27
C ALA A 26 -13.80 0.33 -3.18
N ALA A 27 -14.10 0.33 -4.49
CA ALA A 27 -13.48 -0.62 -5.42
C ALA A 27 -11.96 -0.40 -5.53
N SER A 28 -11.49 0.85 -5.37
CA SER A 28 -10.06 1.18 -5.32
C SER A 28 -9.37 0.55 -4.11
N TYR A 29 -10.01 0.54 -2.94
CA TYR A 29 -9.46 -0.09 -1.75
C TYR A 29 -9.52 -1.62 -1.79
N GLN A 30 -10.54 -2.20 -2.43
CA GLN A 30 -10.59 -3.65 -2.69
C GLN A 30 -9.44 -4.11 -3.60
N ARG A 31 -9.11 -3.34 -4.64
CA ARG A 31 -7.93 -3.59 -5.49
C ARG A 31 -6.64 -3.46 -4.69
N LEU A 32 -6.52 -2.43 -3.84
CA LEU A 32 -5.35 -2.27 -2.96
C LEU A 32 -5.17 -3.45 -1.99
N ASN A 33 -6.25 -3.91 -1.35
CA ASN A 33 -6.21 -5.07 -0.46
C ASN A 33 -5.82 -6.35 -1.19
N SER A 34 -6.39 -6.58 -2.38
CA SER A 34 -6.07 -7.74 -3.21
C SER A 34 -4.60 -7.73 -3.63
N HIS A 35 -4.06 -6.56 -4.00
CA HIS A 35 -2.64 -6.38 -4.29
C HIS A 35 -1.76 -6.70 -3.08
N MET A 36 -2.07 -6.15 -1.90
CA MET A 36 -1.31 -6.43 -0.67
C MET A 36 -1.34 -7.92 -0.30
N ASN A 37 -2.49 -8.60 -0.45
CA ASN A 37 -2.61 -10.03 -0.17
C ASN A 37 -1.79 -10.91 -1.13
N ALA A 38 -1.56 -10.46 -2.35
CA ALA A 38 -0.77 -11.18 -3.35
C ALA A 38 0.75 -11.07 -3.11
N LEU A 39 1.20 -10.17 -2.23
CA LEU A 39 2.60 -10.08 -1.81
C LEU A 39 3.00 -11.30 -0.96
N HIS A 40 4.31 -11.51 -0.81
CA HIS A 40 4.84 -12.60 0.02
C HIS A 40 4.28 -12.52 1.46
N LEU A 41 3.56 -13.56 1.88
CA LEU A 41 2.85 -13.63 3.17
C LEU A 41 1.88 -12.45 3.40
N GLY A 42 1.36 -11.84 2.33
CA GLY A 42 0.58 -10.60 2.40
C GLY A 42 -0.71 -10.67 3.24
N SER A 43 -1.33 -11.84 3.30
CA SER A 43 -2.51 -12.08 4.15
C SER A 43 -2.20 -12.10 5.64
N GLN A 44 -0.94 -12.35 6.02
CA GLN A 44 -0.45 -12.41 7.42
C GLN A 44 0.47 -11.24 7.76
N ALA A 45 0.68 -10.32 6.82
CA ALA A 45 1.61 -9.23 7.00
C ALA A 45 1.04 -8.17 7.95
N ASN A 46 1.91 -7.61 8.80
CA ASN A 46 1.60 -6.38 9.52
C ASN A 46 1.51 -5.23 8.51
N ARG A 47 0.48 -4.39 8.64
CA ARG A 47 0.21 -3.28 7.70
C ARG A 47 0.41 -1.95 8.39
N LEU A 48 1.19 -1.07 7.77
CA LEU A 48 1.42 0.30 8.22
C LEU A 48 0.99 1.27 7.11
N PHE A 49 -0.04 2.08 7.40
CA PHE A 49 -0.58 3.06 6.45
C PHE A 49 -0.02 4.45 6.74
N TYR A 50 0.77 4.98 5.81
CA TYR A 50 1.29 6.35 5.88
C TYR A 50 0.38 7.30 5.10
N LEU A 51 -0.35 8.18 5.80
CA LEU A 51 -1.31 9.12 5.19
C LEU A 51 -0.64 10.42 4.74
N ALA A 52 0.09 10.37 3.62
CA ALA A 52 0.71 11.53 2.96
C ALA A 52 -0.31 12.41 2.21
N LEU A 53 -1.43 12.75 2.85
CA LEU A 53 -2.62 13.34 2.22
C LEU A 53 -3.01 14.66 2.89
N PRO A 54 -3.80 15.52 2.22
CA PRO A 54 -4.45 16.65 2.88
C PRO A 54 -5.41 16.17 3.99
N PRO A 55 -5.57 16.92 5.09
CA PRO A 55 -6.43 16.52 6.20
C PRO A 55 -7.91 16.38 5.82
N THR A 56 -8.35 17.07 4.77
CA THR A 56 -9.74 17.05 4.27
C THR A 56 -10.23 15.66 3.82
N VAL A 57 -9.33 14.72 3.53
CA VAL A 57 -9.67 13.36 3.10
C VAL A 57 -9.41 12.30 4.17
N TYR A 58 -8.96 12.67 5.38
CA TYR A 58 -8.56 11.70 6.40
C TYR A 58 -9.70 10.77 6.82
N GLU A 59 -10.89 11.32 7.06
CA GLU A 59 -12.06 10.53 7.46
C GLU A 59 -12.42 9.49 6.39
N THR A 60 -12.55 9.94 5.13
CA THR A 60 -12.88 9.06 3.99
C THR A 60 -11.85 7.95 3.82
N VAL A 61 -10.56 8.29 3.91
CA VAL A 61 -9.47 7.32 3.71
C VAL A 61 -9.41 6.32 4.85
N THR A 62 -9.46 6.78 6.10
CA THR A 62 -9.41 5.89 7.28
C THR A 62 -10.61 4.96 7.36
N LYS A 63 -11.81 5.44 7.00
CA LYS A 63 -13.00 4.60 6.87
C LYS A 63 -12.78 3.47 5.86
N ASN A 64 -12.34 3.79 4.64
CA ASN A 64 -12.13 2.79 3.60
C ASN A 64 -11.00 1.81 3.95
N ILE A 65 -9.91 2.27 4.60
CA ILE A 65 -8.85 1.39 5.12
C ILE A 65 -9.41 0.38 6.10
N HIS A 66 -10.21 0.84 7.07
CA HIS A 66 -10.84 -0.02 8.07
C HIS A 66 -11.77 -1.05 7.43
N GLU A 67 -12.61 -0.64 6.48
CA GLU A 67 -13.60 -1.49 5.84
C GLU A 67 -12.99 -2.52 4.87
N SER A 68 -11.91 -2.18 4.18
CA SER A 68 -11.41 -2.98 3.04
C SER A 68 -9.97 -3.48 3.17
N CYS A 69 -9.12 -2.87 3.99
CA CYS A 69 -7.65 -3.07 3.93
C CYS A 69 -7.01 -3.52 5.24
N MET A 70 -7.77 -3.77 6.31
CA MET A 70 -7.20 -4.32 7.55
C MET A 70 -6.63 -5.73 7.31
N SER A 71 -5.54 -6.04 8.01
CA SER A 71 -4.99 -7.41 7.97
C SER A 71 -5.95 -8.37 8.67
N GLN A 72 -5.93 -9.65 8.26
CA GLN A 72 -6.76 -10.70 8.85
C GLN A 72 -6.15 -11.24 10.14
#